data_AF-A0A9N8L639-F1
#
_entry.id   AF-A0A9N8L639-F1
#
_cell.length_a   1.000
_cell.length_b   1.000
_cell.length_c   1.000
_cell.angle_alpha   90.00
_cell.angle_beta   90.00
_cell.angle_gamma   90.00
#
_symmetry.space_group_name_H-M   'P 1'
#
loop_
_entity.id
_entity.type
_entity.pdbx_description
1 polymer ?
#
loop_
_entity_poly.entity_id
_entity_poly.type
_entity_poly.pdbx_seq_one_letter_code
_entity_poly.pdbx_strand_id
1 'polypeptide(L)'
;MKVEIIILFLFIQNSVRAKDAFTIQFIKSFIQNEGKPTHLIYGGLCWKKNVINKLVIEVSKVGVRTSASFKPLSKYQDHAIMYLTDLDCEQSNEVISYASEKELFQFTYRWLVLVSSPELKEEKLPLLEDGPVLVDSDLVLAERVGDQFQMVEMHRPGINGTMITSPRGFYNGSLVDTRPNRELYKRRRNMMGHPIIMSNVIQDSNTTRYHLPREDRL
;
A
#
# COMPACT_ATOMS: atom_id res chain seq x y z
N MET A 1 14.94 -21.49 39.34
CA MET A 1 13.48 -21.24 39.23
C MET A 1 13.08 -19.84 38.77
N LYS A 2 13.63 -18.72 39.29
CA LYS A 2 13.23 -17.37 38.81
C LYS A 2 13.74 -17.00 37.40
N VAL A 3 14.92 -17.51 37.01
CA VAL A 3 15.54 -17.21 35.70
C VAL A 3 14.86 -17.95 34.55
N GLU A 4 14.41 -19.18 34.77
CA GLU A 4 13.73 -19.99 33.75
C GLU A 4 12.37 -19.43 33.35
N ILE A 5 11.64 -18.80 34.28
CA ILE A 5 10.35 -18.16 34.02
C ILE A 5 10.52 -16.92 33.13
N ILE A 6 11.62 -16.17 33.27
CA ILE A 6 11.91 -14.98 32.46
C ILE A 6 12.24 -15.39 31.01
N ILE A 7 13.00 -16.47 30.83
CA ILE A 7 13.32 -17.00 29.49
C ILE A 7 12.05 -17.50 28.79
N LEU A 8 11.13 -18.15 29.51
CA LEU A 8 9.86 -18.60 28.95
C LEU A 8 8.98 -17.41 28.49
N PHE A 9 8.97 -16.31 29.25
CA PHE A 9 8.24 -15.09 28.88
C PHE A 9 8.83 -14.40 27.64
N LEU A 10 10.17 -14.37 27.51
CA LEU A 10 10.86 -13.84 26.33
C LEU A 10 10.59 -14.66 25.06
N PHE A 11 10.34 -15.97 25.19
CA PHE A 11 9.95 -16.82 24.04
C PHE A 11 8.50 -16.63 23.61
N ILE A 12 7.59 -16.26 24.52
CA ILE A 12 6.16 -16.05 24.19
C ILE A 12 5.95 -14.75 23.41
N GLN A 13 6.80 -13.74 23.62
CA GLN A 13 6.70 -12.47 22.89
C GLN A 13 7.08 -12.56 21.40
N ASN A 14 7.74 -13.63 20.96
CA ASN A 14 8.04 -13.87 19.54
C ASN A 14 7.05 -14.85 18.88
N SER A 15 5.77 -14.71 19.21
CA SER A 15 4.71 -15.45 18.53
C SER A 15 4.52 -14.93 17.11
N VAL A 16 5.38 -15.36 16.19
CA VAL A 16 5.22 -15.10 14.75
C VAL A 16 3.95 -15.78 14.27
N ARG A 17 2.87 -15.01 14.16
CA ARG A 17 1.59 -15.48 13.60
C ARG A 17 1.82 -15.80 12.13
N ALA A 18 1.82 -17.09 11.79
CA ALA A 18 1.99 -17.51 10.41
C ALA A 18 0.78 -17.02 9.60
N LYS A 19 1.01 -16.13 8.63
CA LYS A 19 -0.02 -15.77 7.66
C LYS A 19 -0.36 -16.97 6.79
N ASP A 20 -1.62 -17.04 6.41
CA ASP A 20 -2.27 -18.22 5.84
C ASP A 20 -2.47 -18.10 4.32
N ALA A 21 -2.95 -19.20 3.73
CA ALA A 21 -3.29 -19.24 2.31
C ALA A 21 -4.36 -18.19 1.93
N PHE A 22 -5.25 -17.86 2.87
CA PHE A 22 -6.30 -16.85 2.70
C PHE A 22 -5.70 -15.46 2.43
N THR A 23 -4.69 -15.06 3.20
CA THR A 23 -3.98 -13.78 3.01
C THR A 23 -3.30 -13.69 1.63
N ILE A 24 -2.69 -14.79 1.16
CA ILE A 24 -2.05 -14.83 -0.16
C ILE A 24 -3.09 -14.68 -1.28
N GLN A 25 -4.22 -15.39 -1.19
CA GLN A 25 -5.29 -15.28 -2.18
C GLN A 25 -5.91 -13.89 -2.17
N PHE A 26 -6.09 -13.29 -0.99
CA PHE A 26 -6.51 -11.89 -0.86
C PHE A 26 -5.59 -10.94 -1.65
N ILE A 27 -4.27 -10.98 -1.41
CA ILE A 27 -3.31 -10.08 -2.09
C ILE A 27 -3.35 -10.28 -3.60
N LYS A 28 -3.42 -11.52 -4.06
CA LYS A 28 -3.54 -11.85 -5.48
C LYS A 28 -4.83 -11.28 -6.07
N SER A 29 -5.98 -11.51 -5.42
CA SER A 29 -7.27 -10.96 -5.85
C SER A 29 -7.27 -9.43 -5.84
N PHE A 30 -6.64 -8.79 -4.85
CA PHE A 30 -6.48 -7.33 -4.79
C PHE A 30 -5.74 -6.79 -6.01
N ILE A 31 -4.58 -7.36 -6.31
CA ILE A 31 -3.77 -6.97 -7.48
C ILE A 31 -4.56 -7.15 -8.78
N GLN A 32 -5.22 -8.31 -8.95
CA GLN A 32 -6.00 -8.60 -10.15
C GLN A 32 -7.21 -7.68 -10.30
N ASN A 33 -7.88 -7.35 -9.19
CA ASN A 33 -9.03 -6.45 -9.21
C ASN A 33 -8.66 -5.06 -9.72
N GLU A 34 -7.46 -4.55 -9.42
CA GLU A 34 -7.04 -3.24 -9.92
C GLU A 34 -6.86 -3.22 -11.43
N GLY A 35 -6.42 -4.32 -12.03
CA GLY A 35 -6.08 -4.43 -13.45
C GLY A 35 -5.07 -3.38 -13.92
N LYS A 36 -4.12 -3.04 -13.04
CA LYS A 36 -2.99 -2.14 -13.33
C LYS A 36 -1.69 -2.95 -13.38
N PRO A 37 -0.73 -2.60 -14.25
CA PRO A 37 0.61 -3.19 -14.21
C PRO A 37 1.20 -3.08 -12.80
N THR A 38 1.74 -4.19 -12.26
CA THR A 38 2.17 -4.25 -10.86
C THR A 38 3.56 -4.85 -10.70
N HIS A 39 4.46 -4.06 -10.10
CA HIS A 39 5.73 -4.49 -9.52
C HIS A 39 5.57 -4.47 -7.99
N LEU A 40 5.46 -5.64 -7.38
CA LEU A 40 5.24 -5.76 -5.94
C LEU A 40 6.56 -5.65 -5.18
N ILE A 41 6.69 -4.62 -4.34
CA ILE A 41 7.80 -4.47 -3.41
C ILE A 41 7.27 -4.78 -2.02
N TYR A 42 7.77 -5.85 -1.39
CA TYR A 42 7.34 -6.20 -0.03
C TYR A 42 8.44 -5.90 0.99
N GLY A 43 8.04 -5.44 2.17
CA GLY A 43 8.92 -5.14 3.29
C GLY A 43 8.15 -5.14 4.60
N GLY A 44 8.81 -5.48 5.71
CA GLY A 44 8.16 -5.51 7.03
C GLY A 44 7.01 -6.51 7.09
N LEU A 45 7.21 -7.73 6.56
CA LEU A 45 6.20 -8.80 6.63
C LEU A 45 6.40 -9.70 7.87
N CYS A 46 7.64 -9.98 8.28
CA CYS A 46 7.97 -10.98 9.32
C CYS A 46 7.41 -12.40 9.05
N TRP A 47 6.99 -12.71 7.82
CA TRP A 47 6.43 -14.02 7.50
C TRP A 47 7.52 -15.09 7.36
N LYS A 48 7.13 -16.36 7.56
CA LYS A 48 8.01 -17.49 7.28
C LYS A 48 8.38 -17.50 5.78
N LYS A 49 9.64 -17.82 5.46
CA LYS A 49 10.18 -17.81 4.09
C LYS A 49 9.35 -18.65 3.11
N ASN A 50 8.80 -19.78 3.54
CA ASN A 50 7.93 -20.62 2.71
C ASN A 50 6.62 -19.92 2.33
N VAL A 51 6.04 -19.12 3.22
CA VAL A 51 4.84 -18.32 2.96
C VAL A 51 5.17 -17.20 1.97
N ILE A 52 6.30 -16.52 2.14
CA ILE A 52 6.79 -15.50 1.19
C ILE A 52 7.01 -16.10 -0.20
N ASN A 53 7.68 -17.25 -0.29
CA ASN A 53 7.88 -17.95 -1.56
C ASN A 53 6.53 -18.31 -2.22
N LYS A 54 5.56 -18.78 -1.43
CA LYS A 54 4.22 -19.06 -1.93
C LYS A 54 3.51 -17.81 -2.44
N LEU A 55 3.62 -16.68 -1.75
CA LEU A 55 3.12 -15.40 -2.22
C LEU A 55 3.75 -15.03 -3.57
N VAL A 56 5.08 -15.06 -3.67
CA VAL A 56 5.84 -14.73 -4.89
C VAL A 56 5.40 -15.61 -6.07
N ILE A 57 5.25 -16.91 -5.86
CA ILE A 57 4.78 -17.85 -6.90
C ILE A 57 3.33 -17.55 -7.30
N GLU A 58 2.44 -17.25 -6.36
CA GLU A 58 1.04 -17.01 -6.68
C GLU A 58 0.82 -15.68 -7.42
N VAL A 59 1.56 -14.63 -7.08
CA VAL A 59 1.46 -13.34 -7.79
C VAL A 59 2.20 -13.36 -9.14
N SER A 60 3.28 -14.14 -9.28
CA SER A 60 3.96 -14.27 -10.58
C SER A 60 3.11 -14.97 -11.64
N LYS A 61 2.23 -15.90 -11.22
CA LYS A 61 1.21 -16.51 -12.11
C LYS A 61 0.27 -15.50 -12.75
N VAL A 62 0.12 -14.31 -12.16
CA VAL A 62 -0.71 -13.22 -12.70
C VAL A 62 0.14 -12.10 -13.30
N GLY A 63 1.41 -12.39 -13.62
CA GLY A 63 2.32 -11.47 -14.33
C GLY A 63 3.02 -10.45 -13.45
N VAL A 64 2.95 -10.57 -12.12
CA VAL A 64 3.59 -9.63 -11.19
C VAL A 64 5.04 -10.00 -10.92
N ARG A 65 5.92 -9.01 -11.05
CA ARG A 65 7.32 -9.11 -10.60
C ARG A 65 7.41 -8.68 -9.14
N THR A 66 8.24 -9.36 -8.36
CA THR A 66 8.38 -9.11 -6.92
C THR A 66 9.79 -8.72 -6.53
N SER A 67 9.95 -7.81 -5.57
CA SER A 67 11.23 -7.45 -4.97
C SER A 67 11.11 -7.37 -3.44
N ALA A 68 12.15 -7.80 -2.73
CA ALA A 68 12.31 -7.57 -1.29
C ALA A 68 13.11 -6.28 -0.98
N SER A 69 13.68 -5.64 -2.01
CA SER A 69 14.43 -4.39 -1.84
C SER A 69 13.45 -3.22 -1.79
N PHE A 70 13.25 -2.67 -0.60
CA PHE A 70 12.35 -1.54 -0.35
C PHE A 70 12.90 -0.19 -0.85
N LYS A 71 14.17 -0.14 -1.26
CA LYS A 71 14.82 1.07 -1.79
C LYS A 71 14.44 1.26 -3.27
N PRO A 72 13.81 2.38 -3.66
CA PRO A 72 13.53 2.65 -5.07
C PRO A 72 14.85 2.78 -5.84
N LEU A 73 14.96 2.04 -6.95
CA LEU A 73 16.17 1.98 -7.79
C LEU A 73 16.26 3.13 -8.82
N SER A 74 15.14 3.84 -9.07
CA SER A 74 15.02 4.83 -10.13
C SER A 74 14.74 6.23 -9.58
N LYS A 75 15.26 7.25 -10.27
CA LYS A 75 14.90 8.66 -10.06
C LYS A 75 13.53 9.01 -10.64
N TYR A 76 12.97 8.15 -11.49
CA TYR A 76 11.66 8.32 -12.10
C TYR A 76 10.60 7.56 -11.30
N GLN A 77 9.44 8.19 -11.13
CA GLN A 77 8.28 7.59 -10.48
C GLN A 77 7.71 6.49 -11.38
N ASP A 78 7.85 5.23 -10.96
CA ASP A 78 7.26 4.08 -11.66
C ASP A 78 5.85 3.83 -11.10
N HIS A 79 4.83 4.20 -11.89
CA HIS A 79 3.41 4.03 -11.57
C HIS A 79 3.00 2.56 -11.40
N ALA A 80 3.82 1.61 -11.85
CA ALA A 80 3.55 0.18 -11.66
C ALA A 80 3.96 -0.32 -10.27
N ILE A 81 4.74 0.44 -9.49
CA ILE A 81 5.18 -0.01 -8.17
C ILE A 81 4.01 -0.04 -7.18
N MET A 82 3.91 -1.17 -6.48
CA MET A 82 3.01 -1.37 -5.35
C MET A 82 3.81 -1.87 -4.15
N TYR A 83 3.75 -1.15 -3.05
CA TYR A 83 4.36 -1.53 -1.79
C TYR A 83 3.40 -2.38 -0.95
N LEU A 84 3.93 -3.42 -0.30
CA LEU A 84 3.21 -4.29 0.61
C LEU A 84 3.93 -4.35 1.95
N THR A 85 3.21 -4.06 3.03
CA THR A 85 3.73 -4.17 4.41
C THR A 85 2.66 -4.72 5.35
N ASP A 86 3.08 -5.29 6.47
CA ASP A 86 2.19 -5.91 7.46
C ASP A 86 2.42 -5.26 8.82
N LEU A 87 1.45 -4.49 9.31
CA LEU A 87 1.54 -3.80 10.60
C LEU A 87 1.67 -4.76 11.78
N ASP A 88 1.30 -6.04 11.61
CA ASP A 88 1.54 -7.03 12.67
C ASP A 88 3.04 -7.35 12.86
N CYS A 89 3.92 -6.90 11.96
CA CYS A 89 5.37 -7.06 12.03
C CYS A 89 6.05 -5.80 12.59
N GLU A 90 6.95 -5.93 13.56
CA GLU A 90 7.67 -4.77 14.11
C GLU A 90 8.53 -4.04 13.06
N GLN A 91 9.10 -4.77 12.11
CA GLN A 91 9.88 -4.19 11.01
C GLN A 91 9.04 -3.30 10.07
N SER A 92 7.71 -3.32 10.16
CA SER A 92 6.85 -2.39 9.42
C SER A 92 7.10 -0.94 9.83
N ASN A 93 7.52 -0.69 11.08
CA ASN A 93 7.78 0.66 11.58
C ASN A 93 8.94 1.30 10.80
N GLU A 94 10.01 0.55 10.54
CA GLU A 94 11.14 0.99 9.72
C GLU A 94 10.73 1.27 8.28
N VAL A 95 9.86 0.43 7.72
CA VAL A 95 9.31 0.57 6.36
C VAL A 95 8.50 1.87 6.23
N ILE A 96 7.59 2.13 7.16
CA ILE A 96 6.74 3.32 7.17
C ILE A 96 7.56 4.58 7.43
N SER A 97 8.52 4.51 8.36
CA SER A 97 9.43 5.62 8.67
C SER A 97 10.29 5.97 7.45
N TYR A 98 10.86 4.97 6.79
CA TYR A 98 11.62 5.16 5.56
C TYR A 98 10.76 5.74 4.43
N ALA A 99 9.54 5.24 4.25
CA ALA A 99 8.60 5.74 3.25
C ALA A 99 8.23 7.21 3.50
N SER A 100 8.09 7.60 4.76
CA SER A 100 7.84 8.99 5.15
C SER A 100 9.07 9.88 4.92
N GLU A 101 10.25 9.44 5.35
CA GLU A 101 11.52 10.17 5.18
C GLU A 101 11.88 10.38 3.70
N LYS A 102 11.55 9.40 2.84
CA LYS A 102 11.77 9.48 1.38
C LYS A 102 10.57 10.00 0.61
N GLU A 103 9.56 10.52 1.31
CA GLU A 103 8.36 11.14 0.72
C GLU A 103 7.59 10.22 -0.23
N LEU A 104 7.72 8.89 -0.08
CA LEU A 104 7.09 7.91 -0.97
C LEU A 104 5.56 7.96 -0.89
N PHE A 105 5.01 8.39 0.24
CA PHE A 105 3.58 8.62 0.45
C PHE A 105 3.04 9.89 -0.23
N GLN A 106 3.91 10.70 -0.85
CA GLN A 106 3.53 11.88 -1.63
C GLN A 106 3.47 11.60 -3.14
N PHE A 107 3.93 10.42 -3.57
CA PHE A 107 4.00 10.04 -4.97
C PHE A 107 2.94 8.98 -5.33
N THR A 108 2.80 8.76 -6.63
CA THR A 108 1.81 7.86 -7.26
C THR A 108 2.07 6.36 -7.05
N TYR A 109 2.76 6.01 -5.97
CA TYR A 109 2.95 4.63 -5.54
C TYR A 109 1.67 4.08 -4.91
N ARG A 110 1.38 2.82 -5.22
CA ARG A 110 0.29 2.09 -4.58
C ARG A 110 0.79 1.43 -3.31
N TRP A 111 -0.03 1.43 -2.26
CA TRP A 111 0.31 0.81 -0.98
C TRP A 111 -0.81 -0.12 -0.54
N LEU A 112 -0.45 -1.34 -0.18
CA LEU A 112 -1.32 -2.26 0.55
C LEU A 112 -0.69 -2.50 1.92
N VAL A 113 -1.35 -1.99 2.94
CA VAL A 113 -0.95 -2.15 4.34
C VAL A 113 -1.89 -3.16 4.98
N LEU A 114 -1.34 -4.26 5.48
CA LEU A 114 -2.11 -5.30 6.17
C LEU A 114 -2.11 -5.05 7.67
N VAL A 115 -3.21 -5.40 8.34
CA VAL A 115 -3.27 -5.45 9.81
C VAL A 115 -4.24 -6.54 10.25
N SER A 116 -3.93 -7.29 11.30
CA SER A 116 -4.83 -8.35 11.81
C SER A 116 -5.07 -8.29 13.32
N SER A 117 -4.26 -7.55 14.08
CA SER A 117 -4.53 -7.25 15.50
C SER A 117 -5.15 -5.87 15.64
N PRO A 118 -6.36 -5.75 16.25
CA PRO A 118 -6.95 -4.46 16.60
C PRO A 118 -6.06 -3.64 17.55
N GLU A 119 -5.37 -4.29 18.50
CA GLU A 119 -4.47 -3.58 19.42
C GLU A 119 -3.27 -2.97 18.69
N LEU A 120 -2.62 -3.74 17.81
CA LEU A 120 -1.49 -3.24 17.01
C LEU A 120 -1.93 -2.19 15.99
N LYS A 121 -3.18 -2.25 15.53
CA LYS A 121 -3.75 -1.19 14.70
C LYS A 121 -3.78 0.12 15.46
N GLU A 122 -4.32 0.16 16.68
CA GLU A 122 -4.39 1.40 17.47
C GLU A 122 -3.00 1.97 17.77
N GLU A 123 -2.00 1.12 18.01
CA GLU A 123 -0.62 1.54 18.27
C GLU A 123 0.09 2.09 17.02
N LYS A 124 -0.06 1.43 15.86
CA LYS A 124 0.74 1.72 14.66
C LYS A 124 0.04 2.58 13.62
N LEU A 125 -1.28 2.66 13.65
CA LEU A 125 -2.04 3.50 12.73
C LEU A 125 -1.66 4.98 12.84
N PRO A 126 -1.33 5.56 14.02
CA PRO A 126 -0.78 6.91 14.11
C PRO A 126 0.45 7.14 13.22
N LEU A 127 1.32 6.14 13.01
CA LEU A 127 2.49 6.28 12.13
C LEU A 127 2.10 6.55 10.66
N LEU A 128 0.94 6.05 10.23
CA LEU A 128 0.38 6.30 8.90
C LEU A 128 -0.49 7.54 8.89
N GLU A 129 -1.27 7.76 9.95
CA GLU A 129 -2.15 8.93 10.07
C GLU A 129 -1.35 10.22 10.14
N ASP A 130 -0.29 10.28 10.93
CA ASP A 130 0.60 11.43 11.07
C ASP A 130 1.55 11.62 9.87
N GLY A 131 1.68 10.60 9.02
CA GLY A 131 2.49 10.64 7.80
C GLY A 131 1.90 11.49 6.68
N PRO A 132 2.73 11.97 5.73
CA PRO A 132 2.27 12.78 4.59
C PRO A 132 1.67 11.92 3.47
N VAL A 133 0.64 11.12 3.78
CA VAL A 133 -0.10 10.31 2.80
C VAL A 133 -0.99 11.22 1.96
N LEU A 134 -0.47 11.74 0.85
CA LEU A 134 -1.21 12.69 0.01
C LEU A 134 -2.15 11.96 -0.97
N VAL A 135 -3.09 12.71 -1.54
CA VAL A 135 -4.06 12.27 -2.55
C VAL A 135 -3.48 11.54 -3.77
N ASP A 136 -2.20 11.76 -4.07
CA ASP A 136 -1.53 11.12 -5.19
C ASP A 136 -1.09 9.69 -4.85
N SER A 137 -0.90 9.37 -3.56
CA SER A 137 -0.62 8.01 -3.09
C SER A 137 -1.90 7.20 -2.95
N ASP A 138 -1.87 5.97 -3.45
CA ASP A 138 -3.02 5.05 -3.40
C ASP A 138 -2.83 4.08 -2.23
N LEU A 139 -2.98 4.60 -1.02
CA LEU A 139 -2.85 3.82 0.21
C LEU A 139 -4.15 3.14 0.59
N VAL A 140 -4.09 1.81 0.65
CA VAL A 140 -5.17 0.95 1.13
C VAL A 140 -4.73 0.25 2.41
N LEU A 141 -5.47 0.47 3.48
CA LEU A 141 -5.38 -0.32 4.70
C LEU A 141 -6.37 -1.49 4.59
N ALA A 142 -5.87 -2.71 4.74
CA ALA A 142 -6.64 -3.94 4.74
C ALA A 142 -6.58 -4.60 6.12
N GLU A 143 -7.69 -4.50 6.85
CA GLU A 143 -7.84 -5.04 8.18
C GLU A 143 -8.50 -6.42 8.13
N ARG A 144 -7.85 -7.41 8.76
CA ARG A 144 -8.42 -8.74 8.90
C ARG A 144 -9.37 -8.78 10.08
N VAL A 145 -10.66 -9.01 9.80
CA VAL A 145 -11.72 -9.17 10.81
C VAL A 145 -12.28 -10.58 10.69
N GLY A 146 -11.76 -11.52 11.49
CA GLY A 146 -12.09 -12.94 11.35
C GLY A 146 -11.56 -13.53 10.03
N ASP A 147 -12.46 -14.10 9.22
CA ASP A 147 -12.17 -14.71 7.92
C ASP A 147 -12.48 -13.79 6.73
N GLN A 148 -12.38 -12.48 6.94
CA GLN A 148 -12.51 -11.48 5.89
C GLN A 148 -11.49 -10.37 6.06
N PHE A 149 -11.15 -9.70 4.96
CA PHE A 149 -10.46 -8.42 4.96
C PHE A 149 -11.46 -7.30 4.67
N GLN A 150 -11.46 -6.27 5.49
CA GLN A 150 -12.12 -4.99 5.21
C GLN A 150 -11.07 -4.01 4.71
N MET A 151 -11.38 -3.28 3.64
CA MET A 151 -10.45 -2.38 2.99
C MET A 151 -10.95 -0.94 3.07
N VAL A 152 -10.06 -0.03 3.43
CA VAL A 152 -10.29 1.41 3.39
C VAL A 152 -9.15 2.10 2.66
N GLU A 153 -9.49 3.08 1.83
CA GLU A 153 -8.52 4.01 1.25
C GLU A 153 -8.25 5.13 2.24
N MET A 154 -6.98 5.49 2.42
CA MET A 154 -6.55 6.58 3.29
C MET A 154 -5.78 7.63 2.50
N HIS A 155 -6.10 8.92 2.69
CA HIS A 155 -5.35 10.02 2.10
C HIS A 155 -5.59 11.35 2.84
N ARG A 156 -4.65 12.27 2.72
CA ARG A 156 -4.74 13.67 3.15
C ARG A 156 -4.87 14.58 1.91
N PRO A 157 -5.82 15.53 1.90
CA PRO A 157 -5.94 16.50 0.80
C PRO A 157 -4.71 17.40 0.60
N GLY A 158 -3.90 17.58 1.64
CA GLY A 158 -2.66 18.33 1.64
C GLY A 158 -1.89 18.07 2.94
N ILE A 159 -0.66 18.60 3.03
CA ILE A 159 0.26 18.35 4.16
C ILE A 159 -0.39 18.68 5.52
N ASN A 160 -1.15 19.78 5.58
CA ASN A 160 -1.85 20.22 6.80
C ASN A 160 -3.30 19.71 6.89
N GLY A 161 -3.76 18.91 5.93
CA GLY A 161 -5.12 18.37 5.90
C GLY A 161 -5.24 17.14 6.79
N THR A 162 -6.43 16.91 7.37
CA THR A 162 -6.72 15.70 8.15
C THR A 162 -6.74 14.46 7.28
N MET A 163 -6.43 13.30 7.87
CA MET A 163 -6.57 12.01 7.19
C MET A 163 -8.05 11.75 6.88
N ILE A 164 -8.33 11.37 5.63
CA ILE A 164 -9.64 10.97 5.14
C ILE A 164 -9.59 9.48 4.85
N THR A 165 -10.56 8.76 5.40
CA THR A 165 -10.75 7.33 5.16
C THR A 165 -12.03 7.11 4.39
N SER A 166 -11.98 6.35 3.29
CA SER A 166 -13.17 5.99 2.51
C SER A 166 -13.28 4.48 2.29
N PRO A 167 -14.47 3.87 2.40
CA PRO A 167 -14.66 2.44 2.17
C PRO A 167 -14.22 2.04 0.78
N ARG A 168 -13.41 0.97 0.71
CA ARG A 168 -12.88 0.46 -0.54
C ARG A 168 -13.55 -0.83 -0.99
N GLY A 169 -13.89 -1.67 -0.03
CA GLY A 169 -14.53 -2.94 -0.26
C GLY A 169 -14.12 -3.97 0.78
N PHE A 170 -14.35 -5.23 0.48
CA PHE A 170 -13.98 -6.34 1.36
C PHE A 170 -13.58 -7.58 0.56
N TYR A 171 -12.94 -8.53 1.24
CA TYR A 171 -12.61 -9.85 0.71
C TYR A 171 -13.02 -10.93 1.69
N ASN A 172 -13.87 -11.84 1.26
CA ASN A 172 -14.36 -12.99 2.05
C ASN A 172 -14.20 -14.32 1.28
N GLY A 173 -13.13 -14.42 0.48
CA GLY A 173 -12.90 -15.49 -0.51
C GLY A 173 -13.09 -15.01 -1.96
N SER A 174 -13.93 -14.00 -2.16
CA SER A 174 -13.98 -13.19 -3.37
C SER A 174 -13.81 -11.72 -3.01
N LEU A 175 -13.17 -10.94 -3.89
CA LEU A 175 -12.98 -9.51 -3.67
C LEU A 175 -14.18 -8.74 -4.20
N VAL A 176 -14.80 -7.94 -3.32
CA VAL A 176 -15.91 -7.05 -3.65
C VAL A 176 -15.42 -5.61 -3.54
N ASP A 177 -15.36 -4.93 -4.68
CA ASP A 177 -15.03 -3.50 -4.78
C ASP A 177 -16.30 -2.67 -4.61
N THR A 178 -16.37 -1.84 -3.57
CA THR A 178 -17.55 -1.02 -3.29
C THR A 178 -17.44 0.39 -3.86
N ARG A 179 -16.38 0.70 -4.61
CA ARG A 179 -16.24 2.01 -5.23
C ARG A 179 -17.31 2.22 -6.32
N PRO A 180 -17.87 3.43 -6.43
CA PRO A 180 -18.81 3.74 -7.50
C PRO A 180 -18.16 3.70 -8.89
N ASN A 181 -16.88 4.09 -8.97
CA ASN A 181 -16.11 4.08 -10.21
C ASN A 181 -14.71 3.52 -9.93
N ARG A 182 -14.23 2.65 -10.83
CA ARG A 182 -12.85 2.14 -10.82
C ARG A 182 -11.98 3.01 -11.71
N GLU A 183 -10.98 3.64 -11.12
CA GLU A 183 -10.08 4.55 -11.82
C GLU A 183 -8.77 3.84 -12.18
N LEU A 184 -8.47 3.75 -13.48
CA LEU A 184 -7.20 3.20 -13.98
C LEU A 184 -6.01 4.08 -13.55
N TYR A 185 -6.20 5.39 -13.56
CA TYR A 185 -5.26 6.37 -13.03
C TYR A 185 -6.00 7.29 -12.07
N LYS A 186 -5.56 7.34 -10.81
CA LYS A 186 -6.05 8.32 -9.84
C LYS A 186 -5.40 9.66 -10.18
N ARG A 187 -6.20 10.64 -10.61
CA ARG A 187 -5.84 12.05 -10.43
C ARG A 187 -6.50 12.50 -9.12
N ARG A 188 -5.77 13.27 -8.32
CA ARG A 188 -6.15 13.84 -7.01
C ARG A 188 -7.65 13.79 -6.71
N ARG A 189 -8.05 12.95 -5.75
CA ARG A 189 -9.44 12.81 -5.33
C ARG A 189 -9.77 13.76 -4.19
N ASN A 190 -10.98 14.29 -4.19
CA ASN A 190 -11.59 15.13 -3.15
C ASN A 190 -10.59 15.98 -2.32
N MET A 191 -10.16 17.09 -2.91
CA MET A 191 -9.22 18.01 -2.27
C MET A 191 -9.82 18.77 -1.08
N MET A 192 -11.12 18.62 -0.75
CA MET A 192 -11.79 19.34 0.34
C MET A 192 -11.54 20.86 0.34
N GLY A 193 -11.47 21.47 -0.86
CA GLY A 193 -11.17 22.89 -1.02
C GLY A 193 -9.67 23.25 -0.93
N HIS A 194 -8.78 22.27 -0.83
CA HIS A 194 -7.33 22.50 -0.83
C HIS A 194 -6.87 23.10 -2.18
N PRO A 195 -6.13 24.23 -2.17
CA PRO A 195 -5.66 24.86 -3.39
C PRO A 195 -4.75 23.94 -4.20
N ILE A 196 -5.01 23.81 -5.50
CA ILE A 196 -4.13 23.10 -6.42
C ILE A 196 -3.27 24.14 -7.14
N ILE A 197 -1.95 23.97 -7.06
CA ILE A 197 -1.04 24.70 -7.94
C ILE A 197 -1.10 24.02 -9.31
N MET A 198 -1.67 24.72 -10.28
CA MET A 198 -1.70 24.30 -11.68
C MET A 198 -0.69 25.14 -12.47
N SER A 199 0.16 24.48 -13.25
CA SER A 199 0.95 25.15 -14.28
C SER A 199 0.23 24.98 -15.60
N ASN A 200 -0.27 26.08 -16.16
CA ASN A 200 -0.85 26.08 -17.50
C ASN A 200 0.23 26.50 -18.49
N VAL A 201 0.60 25.60 -19.39
CA VAL A 201 1.45 25.92 -20.52
C VAL A 201 0.54 26.28 -21.69
N ILE A 202 0.37 27.58 -21.93
CA ILE A 202 -0.37 28.11 -23.09
C ILE A 202 0.67 28.44 -24.16
N GLN A 203 0.54 27.85 -25.35
CA GLN A 203 1.44 28.10 -26.48
C GLN A 203 0.64 28.59 -27.70
N ASP A 204 1.16 29.60 -28.38
CA ASP A 204 0.47 30.36 -29.43
C ASP A 204 0.31 29.62 -30.77
N SER A 205 0.87 28.42 -30.94
CA SER A 205 0.87 27.72 -32.23
C SER A 205 0.06 26.41 -32.23
N ASN A 206 -0.70 26.22 -33.31
CA ASN A 206 -1.51 25.01 -33.58
C ASN A 206 -0.68 23.73 -33.87
N THR A 207 0.64 23.79 -33.83
CA THR A 207 1.52 22.63 -34.11
C THR A 207 1.52 21.58 -32.99
N THR A 208 0.91 21.92 -31.84
CA THR A 208 0.92 21.17 -30.59
C THR A 208 -0.23 20.17 -30.43
N ARG A 209 -1.13 20.03 -31.43
CA ARG A 209 -2.22 19.03 -31.40
C ARG A 209 -1.71 17.59 -31.17
N TYR A 210 -0.43 17.36 -31.44
CA TYR A 210 0.24 16.07 -31.28
C TYR A 210 1.26 16.04 -30.11
N HIS A 211 1.33 17.06 -29.25
CA HIS A 211 2.32 17.11 -28.16
C HIS A 211 2.08 16.02 -27.11
N LEU A 212 0.85 15.94 -26.57
CA LEU A 212 0.47 14.91 -25.61
C LEU A 212 0.62 13.49 -26.19
N PRO A 213 0.12 13.17 -27.42
CA PRO A 213 0.35 11.86 -28.04
C PRO A 213 1.83 11.53 -28.36
N ARG A 214 2.70 12.54 -28.50
CA ARG A 214 4.14 12.33 -28.79
C ARG A 214 4.98 12.14 -27.53
N GLU A 215 4.55 12.71 -26.41
CA GLU A 215 5.16 12.50 -25.10
C GLU A 215 4.69 11.19 -24.45
N ASP A 216 3.53 10.64 -24.86
CA ASP A 216 3.00 9.33 -24.46
C ASP A 216 3.74 8.14 -25.13
N ARG A 217 5.04 8.28 -25.39
CA ARG A 217 5.90 7.19 -25.89
C ARG A 217 6.42 6.36 -24.71
N LEU A 218 5.53 5.57 -24.12
CA LEU A 218 5.87 4.40 -23.28
C LEU A 218 5.30 3.14 -23.92
#